data_AF-A0A2A3YAL0-F1
#
_entry.id   AF-A0A2A3YAL0-F1
#
_cell.length_a   1.000
_cell.length_b   1.000
_cell.length_c   1.000
_cell.angle_alpha   90.00
_cell.angle_beta   90.00
_cell.angle_gamma   90.00
#
_symmetry.space_group_name_H-M   'P 1'
#
loop_
_entity.id
_entity.type
_entity.pdbx_description
1 polymer ?
#
loop_
_entity_poly.entity_id
_entity_poly.type
_entity_poly.pdbx_seq_one_letter_code
_entity_poly.pdbx_strand_id
1 'polypeptide(L)'
;MCGFPAGKLVDGALPAKHPEYPNASAPTLADSKLTVAADLTGDGVKELVTAFYCDKGGVAWPAHIQLFQSTAQGIAPLGKPFQMGDVNGGARGIPSSLKVDGKKLVIADRELLTTEPAAAPSGQIKATLAWNGKQLVAESIEDLAATDRGILDLSLVNGTWCPGDDVTAEHSPDCLEIKYPQVTHANGDVAVLNFWVNNGFTTLNYSDAPLAMFYAPGTKIADPANPNVPTGHLNEVRMYNNQTQGFYLREAK
;
A
#
# COMPACT_ATOMS: atom_id res chain seq x y z
N MET A 1 9.43 -12.08 -10.40
CA MET A 1 8.00 -11.68 -10.32
C MET A 1 7.22 -12.91 -9.92
N CYS A 2 6.28 -12.83 -8.96
CA CYS A 2 5.45 -13.97 -8.56
C CYS A 2 6.25 -15.23 -8.18
N GLY A 3 7.39 -15.06 -7.49
CA GLY A 3 8.29 -16.17 -7.11
C GLY A 3 9.01 -16.90 -8.26
N PHE A 4 8.71 -16.60 -9.52
CA PHE A 4 9.44 -17.15 -10.66
C PHE A 4 10.88 -16.58 -10.72
N PRO A 5 11.88 -17.44 -10.97
CA PRO A 5 13.26 -16.99 -11.15
C PRO A 5 13.37 -16.15 -12.43
N ALA A 6 14.30 -15.20 -12.42
CA ALA A 6 14.63 -14.44 -13.62
C ALA A 6 15.21 -15.39 -14.69
N GLY A 7 14.86 -15.17 -15.95
CA GLY A 7 15.27 -16.02 -17.06
C GLY A 7 15.05 -15.39 -18.43
N LYS A 8 15.52 -16.08 -19.46
CA LYS A 8 15.29 -15.68 -20.86
C LYS A 8 14.05 -16.38 -21.39
N LEU A 9 13.30 -15.66 -22.21
CA LEU A 9 12.19 -16.26 -22.96
C LEU A 9 12.75 -17.12 -24.08
N VAL A 10 12.10 -18.26 -24.33
CA VAL A 10 12.30 -19.13 -25.50
C VAL A 10 10.96 -19.17 -26.22
N ASP A 11 10.93 -18.75 -27.49
CA ASP A 11 9.71 -18.60 -28.28
C ASP A 11 8.63 -17.74 -27.60
N GLY A 12 9.06 -16.71 -26.87
CA GLY A 12 8.17 -15.80 -26.14
C GLY A 12 7.66 -16.32 -24.80
N ALA A 13 8.02 -17.54 -24.40
CA ALA A 13 7.61 -18.13 -23.13
C ALA A 13 8.79 -18.26 -22.15
N LEU A 14 8.53 -18.10 -20.85
CA LEU A 14 9.52 -18.37 -19.81
C LEU A 14 9.59 -19.89 -19.55
N PRO A 15 10.70 -20.58 -19.85
CA PRO A 15 10.78 -22.04 -19.67
C PRO A 15 10.88 -22.46 -18.20
N ALA A 16 11.30 -21.54 -17.33
CA ALA A 16 11.51 -21.82 -15.91
C ALA A 16 10.18 -22.08 -15.21
N LYS A 17 10.14 -23.16 -14.41
CA LYS A 17 9.01 -23.50 -13.55
C LYS A 17 9.12 -22.78 -12.20
N HIS A 18 7.98 -22.59 -11.54
CA HIS A 18 7.98 -22.07 -10.17
C HIS A 18 8.56 -23.14 -9.22
N PRO A 19 9.50 -22.77 -8.32
CA PRO A 19 10.19 -23.72 -7.46
C PRO A 19 9.25 -24.42 -6.46
N GLU A 20 8.27 -23.71 -5.93
CA GLU A 20 7.35 -24.23 -4.91
C GLU A 20 6.00 -24.72 -5.47
N TYR A 21 5.63 -24.31 -6.70
CA TYR A 21 4.28 -24.51 -7.24
C TYR A 21 4.39 -25.03 -8.68
N PRO A 22 4.57 -26.35 -8.87
CA PRO A 22 4.85 -26.94 -10.19
C PRO A 22 3.79 -26.66 -11.27
N ASN A 23 2.55 -26.38 -10.85
CA ASN A 23 1.41 -26.07 -11.71
C ASN A 23 1.20 -24.57 -11.93
N ALA A 24 2.02 -23.70 -11.34
CA ALA A 24 1.91 -22.27 -11.55
C ALA A 24 2.25 -21.89 -12.99
N SER A 25 1.48 -20.97 -13.55
CA SER A 25 1.75 -20.42 -14.87
C SER A 25 2.71 -19.24 -14.75
N ALA A 26 3.63 -19.10 -15.71
CA ALA A 26 4.51 -17.95 -15.76
C ALA A 26 3.71 -16.63 -15.78
N PRO A 27 4.22 -15.53 -15.21
CA PRO A 27 3.52 -14.25 -15.21
C PRO A 27 3.17 -13.81 -16.62
N THR A 28 1.92 -13.37 -16.82
CA THR A 28 1.43 -12.85 -18.11
C THR A 28 0.89 -11.45 -17.94
N LEU A 29 0.79 -10.70 -19.04
CA LEU A 29 0.02 -9.45 -19.04
C LEU A 29 -1.42 -9.77 -18.63
N ALA A 30 -1.96 -8.98 -17.71
CA ALA A 30 -3.31 -9.20 -17.20
C ALA A 30 -4.38 -8.83 -18.25
N ASP A 31 -4.26 -7.64 -18.84
CA ASP A 31 -5.09 -7.12 -19.92
C ASP A 31 -4.31 -5.99 -20.61
N SER A 32 -4.43 -5.86 -21.94
CA SER A 32 -3.79 -4.77 -22.68
C SER A 32 -4.31 -3.39 -22.26
N LYS A 33 -5.55 -3.30 -21.76
CA LYS A 33 -6.14 -2.08 -21.19
C LYS A 33 -5.52 -1.66 -19.87
N LEU A 34 -4.80 -2.56 -19.20
CA LEU A 34 -4.04 -2.29 -17.97
C LEU A 34 -2.58 -1.99 -18.26
N THR A 35 -2.30 -1.47 -19.46
CA THR A 35 -0.99 -1.04 -19.90
C THR A 35 -1.06 0.43 -20.33
N VAL A 36 -0.23 1.27 -19.73
CA VAL A 36 -0.18 2.73 -19.98
C VAL A 36 1.26 3.18 -20.17
N ALA A 37 1.44 4.32 -20.85
CA ALA A 37 2.75 4.94 -21.01
C ALA A 37 2.72 6.40 -20.54
N ALA A 38 3.59 6.77 -19.60
CA ALA A 38 3.68 8.09 -19.02
C ALA A 38 5.05 8.37 -18.40
N ASP A 39 5.42 9.65 -18.29
CA ASP A 39 6.62 10.09 -17.56
C ASP A 39 6.30 10.13 -16.06
N LEU A 40 6.58 9.02 -15.37
CA LEU A 40 6.33 8.84 -13.94
C LEU A 40 7.58 9.15 -13.12
N THR A 41 8.76 9.04 -13.72
CA THR A 41 10.04 9.36 -13.07
C THR A 41 10.33 10.86 -13.06
N GLY A 42 9.73 11.60 -13.99
CA GLY A 42 9.90 13.03 -14.16
C GLY A 42 11.13 13.42 -14.96
N ASP A 43 11.73 12.50 -15.71
CA ASP A 43 12.92 12.73 -16.53
C ASP A 43 12.60 13.18 -17.97
N GLY A 44 11.31 13.28 -18.31
CA GLY A 44 10.84 13.66 -19.64
C GLY A 44 10.71 12.50 -20.62
N VAL A 45 11.06 11.27 -20.22
CA VAL A 45 10.89 10.05 -21.00
C VAL A 45 9.71 9.26 -20.43
N LYS A 46 8.88 8.68 -21.31
CA LYS A 46 7.76 7.86 -20.85
C LYS A 46 8.23 6.48 -20.45
N GLU A 47 7.87 6.06 -19.24
CA GLU A 47 7.87 4.66 -18.84
C GLU A 47 6.63 3.94 -19.37
N LEU A 48 6.78 2.65 -19.66
CA LEU A 48 5.65 1.74 -19.85
C LEU A 48 5.30 1.12 -18.50
N VAL A 49 4.03 1.11 -18.13
CA VAL A 49 3.54 0.45 -16.92
C VAL A 49 2.48 -0.55 -17.29
N THR A 50 2.56 -1.73 -16.70
CA THR A 50 1.55 -2.76 -16.92
C THR A 50 1.27 -3.57 -15.65
N ALA A 51 0.04 -4.08 -15.57
CA ALA A 51 -0.36 -5.07 -14.58
C ALA A 51 -0.07 -6.48 -15.10
N PHE A 52 0.69 -7.24 -14.32
CA PHE A 52 0.92 -8.67 -14.52
C PHE A 52 -0.03 -9.48 -13.67
N TYR A 53 -0.62 -10.48 -14.31
CA TYR A 53 -1.38 -11.53 -13.69
C TYR A 53 -0.48 -12.74 -13.43
N CYS A 54 -0.69 -13.39 -12.29
CA CYS A 54 -0.01 -14.61 -11.95
C CYS A 54 -0.98 -15.64 -11.40
N ASP A 55 -0.76 -16.88 -11.78
CA ASP A 55 -1.62 -18.01 -11.47
C ASP A 55 -0.83 -19.11 -10.76
N LYS A 56 -1.33 -19.53 -9.59
CA LYS A 56 -0.79 -20.58 -8.74
C LYS A 56 -1.46 -21.92 -9.04
N GLY A 57 -1.59 -22.29 -10.32
CA GLY A 57 -2.22 -23.54 -10.73
C GLY A 57 -3.74 -23.54 -10.55
N GLY A 58 -4.41 -22.52 -11.10
CA GLY A 58 -5.85 -22.31 -11.03
C GLY A 58 -6.30 -21.37 -9.91
N VAL A 59 -5.35 -20.73 -9.22
CA VAL A 59 -5.62 -19.76 -8.16
C VAL A 59 -4.84 -18.49 -8.45
N ALA A 60 -5.55 -17.41 -8.73
CA ALA A 60 -4.96 -16.10 -8.94
C ALA A 60 -4.12 -15.64 -7.74
N TRP A 61 -2.99 -15.00 -8.00
CA TRP A 61 -2.31 -14.14 -7.02
C TRP A 61 -2.80 -12.69 -7.13
N PRO A 62 -2.49 -11.84 -6.14
CA PRO A 62 -2.60 -10.41 -6.32
C PRO A 62 -1.75 -9.94 -7.51
N ALA A 63 -2.22 -8.95 -8.26
CA ALA A 63 -1.51 -8.45 -9.42
C ALA A 63 -0.19 -7.74 -9.06
N HIS A 64 0.76 -7.79 -9.98
CA HIS A 64 2.03 -7.08 -9.88
C HIS A 64 2.07 -5.93 -10.88
N ILE A 65 2.36 -4.72 -10.41
CA ILE A 65 2.49 -3.53 -11.26
C ILE A 65 3.97 -3.29 -11.54
N GLN A 66 4.39 -3.35 -12.80
CA GLN A 66 5.79 -3.19 -13.18
C GLN A 66 5.95 -1.97 -14.10
N LEU A 67 6.92 -1.12 -13.77
CA LEU A 67 7.43 -0.08 -14.65
C LEU A 67 8.52 -0.65 -15.55
N PHE A 68 8.57 -0.16 -16.77
CA PHE A 68 9.65 -0.40 -17.71
C PHE A 68 10.13 0.92 -18.28
N GLN A 69 11.44 1.04 -18.40
CA GLN A 69 12.10 2.15 -19.06
C GLN A 69 12.57 1.74 -20.45
N SER A 70 12.66 2.73 -21.34
CA SER A 70 13.36 2.58 -22.61
C SER A 70 14.86 2.74 -22.38
N THR A 71 15.65 1.81 -22.89
CA THR A 71 17.13 1.82 -22.83
C THR A 71 17.70 1.68 -24.23
N ALA A 72 18.99 1.94 -24.40
CA ALA A 72 19.67 1.73 -25.69
C ALA A 72 19.61 0.26 -26.17
N GLN A 73 19.38 -0.68 -25.27
CA GLN A 73 19.27 -2.12 -25.55
C GLN A 73 17.81 -2.59 -25.67
N GLY A 74 16.84 -1.68 -25.62
CA GLY A 74 15.41 -1.97 -25.66
C GLY A 74 14.72 -1.70 -24.32
N ILE A 75 13.62 -2.42 -24.05
CA ILE A 75 12.79 -2.21 -22.86
C ILE A 75 13.41 -2.97 -21.68
N ALA A 76 13.61 -2.31 -20.54
CA ALA A 76 14.12 -2.91 -19.32
C ALA A 76 13.18 -2.63 -18.13
N PRO A 77 13.03 -3.56 -17.18
CA PRO A 77 12.26 -3.28 -15.97
C PRO A 77 12.93 -2.16 -15.17
N LEU A 78 12.11 -1.26 -14.64
CA LEU A 78 12.52 -0.17 -13.77
C LEU A 78 11.95 -0.40 -12.36
N GLY A 79 12.84 -0.51 -11.37
CA GLY A 79 12.45 -0.82 -9.99
C GLY A 79 11.89 -2.24 -9.79
N LYS A 80 11.50 -2.54 -8.55
CA LYS A 80 10.78 -3.80 -8.24
C LYS A 80 9.29 -3.63 -8.58
N PRO A 81 8.59 -4.71 -8.99
CA PRO A 81 7.16 -4.65 -9.17
C PRO A 81 6.47 -4.34 -7.84
N PHE A 82 5.51 -3.42 -7.87
CA PHE A 82 4.60 -3.15 -6.76
C PHE A 82 3.58 -4.28 -6.65
N GLN A 83 3.34 -4.80 -5.46
CA GLN A 83 2.39 -5.89 -5.24
C GLN A 83 1.06 -5.29 -4.79
N MET A 84 0.00 -5.43 -5.58
CA MET A 84 -1.32 -4.93 -5.18
C MET A 84 -1.82 -5.60 -3.88
N GLY A 85 -1.35 -6.83 -3.63
CA GLY A 85 -1.56 -7.57 -2.39
C GLY A 85 -1.18 -6.78 -1.13
N ASP A 86 -0.21 -5.88 -1.25
CA ASP A 86 0.23 -5.04 -0.14
C ASP A 86 -0.90 -4.08 0.28
N VAL A 87 -1.64 -3.48 -0.66
CA VAL A 87 -2.65 -2.45 -0.35
C VAL A 87 -4.08 -2.97 -0.32
N ASN A 88 -4.38 -4.08 -0.98
CA ASN A 88 -5.74 -4.62 -1.07
C ASN A 88 -6.00 -5.79 -0.09
N GLY A 89 -5.06 -6.03 0.82
CA GLY A 89 -5.09 -7.13 1.79
C GLY A 89 -4.97 -8.52 1.21
N GLY A 90 -4.23 -8.67 0.12
CA GLY A 90 -4.05 -9.96 -0.53
C GLY A 90 -5.23 -10.41 -1.38
N ALA A 91 -6.16 -9.50 -1.71
CA ALA A 91 -7.25 -9.78 -2.64
C ALA A 91 -6.66 -10.23 -4.00
N ARG A 92 -7.19 -11.33 -4.52
CA ARG A 92 -6.59 -12.02 -5.68
C ARG A 92 -7.28 -11.67 -6.98
N GLY A 93 -6.48 -11.47 -8.03
CA GLY A 93 -6.94 -11.30 -9.40
C GLY A 93 -6.45 -10.02 -10.06
N ILE A 94 -7.22 -9.53 -11.02
CA ILE A 94 -6.81 -8.49 -11.97
C ILE A 94 -7.46 -7.15 -11.57
N PRO A 95 -6.69 -6.04 -11.54
CA PRO A 95 -7.23 -4.70 -11.32
C PRO A 95 -8.30 -4.34 -12.35
N SER A 96 -9.31 -3.60 -11.93
CA SER A 96 -10.38 -3.14 -12.83
C SER A 96 -9.94 -1.95 -13.68
N SER A 97 -8.97 -1.16 -13.20
CA SER A 97 -8.40 -0.06 -13.98
C SER A 97 -6.96 0.26 -13.58
N LEU A 98 -6.20 0.78 -14.54
CA LEU A 98 -4.88 1.35 -14.35
C LEU A 98 -4.79 2.62 -15.20
N LYS A 99 -4.63 3.77 -14.54
CA LYS A 99 -4.65 5.10 -15.16
C LYS A 99 -3.47 5.93 -14.68
N VAL A 100 -3.20 7.01 -15.41
CA VAL A 100 -2.17 7.99 -15.06
C VAL A 100 -2.85 9.30 -14.71
N ASP A 101 -2.42 9.92 -13.61
CA ASP A 101 -2.77 11.28 -13.21
C ASP A 101 -1.49 12.05 -12.88
N GLY A 102 -1.08 12.94 -13.79
CA GLY A 102 0.24 13.59 -13.72
C GLY A 102 1.37 12.56 -13.70
N LYS A 103 2.17 12.57 -12.62
CA LYS A 103 3.29 11.64 -12.38
C LYS A 103 2.89 10.44 -11.51
N LYS A 104 1.59 10.25 -11.27
CA LYS A 104 1.06 9.22 -10.39
C LYS A 104 0.31 8.17 -11.19
N LEU A 105 0.32 6.94 -10.69
CA LEU A 105 -0.53 5.86 -11.17
C LEU A 105 -1.74 5.74 -10.27
N VAL A 106 -2.92 5.73 -10.85
CA VAL A 106 -4.18 5.51 -10.15
C VAL A 106 -4.72 4.15 -10.55
N ILE A 107 -4.84 3.25 -9.58
CA ILE A 107 -5.23 1.87 -9.79
C ILE A 107 -6.51 1.60 -9.02
N ALA A 108 -7.54 1.11 -9.70
CA ALA A 108 -8.72 0.58 -9.04
C ALA A 108 -8.65 -0.95 -9.04
N ASP A 109 -8.87 -1.56 -7.89
CA ASP A 109 -8.84 -3.00 -7.70
C ASP A 109 -9.92 -3.43 -6.70
N ARG A 110 -10.10 -4.73 -6.58
CA ARG A 110 -10.85 -5.37 -5.50
C ARG A 110 -10.07 -5.25 -4.19
N GLU A 111 -10.78 -5.25 -3.08
CA GLU A 111 -10.24 -5.24 -1.72
C GLU A 111 -10.81 -6.39 -0.91
N LEU A 112 -9.98 -7.02 -0.09
CA LEU A 112 -10.40 -8.11 0.77
C LEU A 112 -10.97 -7.55 2.07
N LEU A 113 -12.28 -7.62 2.28
CA LEU A 113 -12.85 -7.20 3.56
C LEU A 113 -12.55 -8.23 4.66
N THR A 114 -12.64 -7.78 5.91
CA THR A 114 -12.44 -8.65 7.07
C THR A 114 -13.33 -9.90 6.95
N THR A 115 -12.75 -11.08 7.16
CA THR A 115 -13.39 -12.41 7.06
C THR A 115 -13.68 -12.94 5.66
N GLU A 116 -13.39 -12.19 4.60
CA GLU A 116 -13.56 -12.69 3.24
C GLU A 116 -12.44 -13.65 2.84
N PRO A 117 -12.75 -14.70 2.04
CA PRO A 117 -11.71 -15.50 1.42
C PRO A 117 -11.06 -14.71 0.29
N ALA A 118 -9.72 -14.75 0.21
CA ALA A 118 -8.93 -14.00 -0.79
C ALA A 118 -9.36 -14.18 -2.26
N ALA A 119 -10.04 -15.28 -2.58
CA ALA A 119 -10.56 -15.60 -3.91
C ALA A 119 -11.93 -14.99 -4.23
N ALA A 120 -12.69 -14.52 -3.24
CA ALA A 120 -13.99 -13.87 -3.42
C ALA A 120 -14.08 -12.55 -2.64
N PRO A 121 -13.19 -11.57 -2.94
CA PRO A 121 -13.27 -10.24 -2.34
C PRO A 121 -14.51 -9.49 -2.86
N SER A 122 -15.20 -8.77 -1.98
CA SER A 122 -16.32 -7.89 -2.36
C SER A 122 -16.03 -6.40 -2.24
N GLY A 123 -14.96 -6.03 -1.52
CA GLY A 123 -14.51 -4.65 -1.39
C GLY A 123 -13.93 -4.07 -2.67
N GLN A 124 -13.78 -2.75 -2.72
CA GLN A 124 -13.15 -2.03 -3.82
C GLN A 124 -12.26 -0.93 -3.29
N ILE A 125 -11.08 -0.82 -3.89
CA ILE A 125 -10.03 0.12 -3.48
C ILE A 125 -9.53 0.92 -4.67
N LYS A 126 -9.14 2.17 -4.41
CA LYS A 126 -8.33 2.98 -5.31
C LYS A 126 -6.99 3.28 -4.63
N ALA A 127 -5.91 2.82 -5.23
CA ALA A 127 -4.55 3.11 -4.80
C ALA A 127 -3.90 4.13 -5.74
N THR A 128 -3.33 5.18 -5.18
CA THR A 128 -2.48 6.14 -5.90
C THR A 128 -1.03 5.81 -5.59
N LEU A 129 -0.24 5.49 -6.62
CA LEU A 129 1.17 5.17 -6.51
C LEU A 129 2.04 6.26 -7.13
N ALA A 130 3.20 6.52 -6.54
CA ALA A 130 4.21 7.42 -7.09
C ALA A 130 5.59 6.78 -7.08
N TRP A 131 6.45 7.28 -7.97
CA TRP A 131 7.86 6.90 -8.01
C TRP A 131 8.64 7.68 -6.95
N ASN A 132 9.32 6.98 -6.04
CA ASN A 132 10.13 7.63 -4.99
C ASN A 132 11.61 7.82 -5.36
N GLY A 133 11.95 7.68 -6.65
CA GLY A 133 13.34 7.65 -7.13
C GLY A 133 13.91 6.24 -7.29
N LYS A 134 13.30 5.22 -6.67
CA LYS A 134 13.80 3.83 -6.68
C LYS A 134 12.75 2.77 -7.00
N GLN A 135 11.52 2.97 -6.56
CA GLN A 135 10.40 2.05 -6.78
C GLN A 135 9.07 2.80 -6.71
N LEU A 136 8.01 2.17 -7.22
CA LEU A 136 6.66 2.59 -6.91
C LEU A 136 6.38 2.39 -5.42
N VAL A 137 5.74 3.38 -4.81
CA VAL A 137 5.20 3.31 -3.45
C VAL A 137 3.78 3.85 -3.47
N ALA A 138 2.93 3.35 -2.58
CA ALA A 138 1.62 3.94 -2.39
C ALA A 138 1.76 5.30 -1.70
N GLU A 139 1.04 6.30 -2.21
CA GLU A 139 0.88 7.61 -1.60
C GLU A 139 -0.47 7.76 -0.94
N SER A 140 -1.53 7.25 -1.58
CA SER A 140 -2.86 7.29 -0.99
C SER A 140 -3.70 6.07 -1.32
N ILE A 141 -4.66 5.81 -0.45
CA ILE A 141 -5.61 4.71 -0.56
C ILE A 141 -7.01 5.25 -0.26
N GLU A 142 -7.98 4.81 -1.05
CA GLU A 142 -9.39 5.16 -0.90
C GLU A 142 -10.23 3.90 -0.99
N ASP A 143 -11.08 3.68 0.01
CA ASP A 143 -12.13 2.67 -0.03
C ASP A 143 -13.27 3.18 -0.92
N LEU A 144 -13.50 2.50 -2.04
CA LEU A 144 -14.52 2.87 -3.02
C LEU A 144 -15.92 2.37 -2.62
N ALA A 145 -16.02 1.41 -1.71
CA ALA A 145 -17.29 0.88 -1.22
C ALA A 145 -17.84 1.73 -0.06
N ALA A 146 -16.96 2.30 0.77
CA ALA A 146 -17.30 3.15 1.89
C ALA A 146 -16.75 4.57 1.68
N THR A 147 -17.42 5.34 0.82
CA THR A 147 -17.01 6.69 0.41
C THR A 147 -16.94 7.69 1.57
N ASP A 148 -17.53 7.36 2.72
CA ASP A 148 -17.49 8.14 3.95
C ASP A 148 -16.19 7.93 4.76
N ARG A 149 -15.34 6.96 4.38
CA ARG A 149 -14.04 6.71 5.03
C ARG A 149 -12.92 7.66 4.60
N GLY A 150 -13.16 8.49 3.59
CA GLY A 150 -12.20 9.46 3.08
C GLY A 150 -11.01 8.82 2.36
N ILE A 151 -9.95 9.60 2.15
CA ILE A 151 -8.72 9.17 1.47
C ILE A 151 -7.60 9.10 2.50
N LEU A 152 -7.03 7.92 2.69
CA LEU A 152 -5.85 7.72 3.51
C LEU A 152 -4.62 8.28 2.78
N ASP A 153 -4.09 9.40 3.27
CA ASP A 153 -2.78 9.91 2.87
C ASP A 153 -1.68 9.16 3.66
N LEU A 154 -0.89 8.34 2.98
CA LEU A 154 0.15 7.55 3.62
C LEU A 154 1.32 8.41 4.10
N SER A 155 1.45 9.65 3.63
CA SER A 155 2.40 10.60 4.19
C SER A 155 2.01 11.04 5.60
N LEU A 156 0.76 10.89 6.03
CA LEU A 156 0.33 11.15 7.41
C LEU A 156 0.72 10.02 8.37
N VAL A 157 0.79 8.79 7.86
CA VAL A 157 0.96 7.57 8.67
C VAL A 157 2.40 7.05 8.64
N ASN A 158 3.02 7.00 7.47
CA ASN A 158 4.34 6.39 7.29
C ASN A 158 5.45 7.30 7.84
N GLY A 159 6.38 6.75 8.60
CA GLY A 159 7.53 7.48 9.13
C GLY A 159 7.99 6.97 10.49
N THR A 160 8.91 7.72 11.08
CA THR A 160 9.38 7.52 12.45
C THR A 160 8.55 8.36 13.42
N TRP A 161 8.12 7.75 14.51
CA TRP A 161 7.25 8.34 15.53
C TRP A 161 7.93 8.19 16.89
N CYS A 162 8.36 9.29 17.48
CA CYS A 162 9.05 9.27 18.77
C CYS A 162 8.13 9.75 19.89
N PRO A 163 8.27 9.25 21.12
CA PRO A 163 7.48 9.72 22.25
C PRO A 163 7.58 11.25 22.40
N GLY A 164 6.45 11.90 22.61
CA GLY A 164 6.42 13.34 22.91
C GLY A 164 6.72 13.64 24.38
N ASP A 165 7.17 14.87 24.65
CA ASP A 165 7.65 15.30 25.98
C ASP A 165 6.55 15.34 27.07
N ASP A 166 5.28 15.40 26.66
CA ASP A 166 4.13 15.67 27.53
C ASP A 166 3.42 14.42 28.09
N VAL A 167 3.90 13.20 27.80
CA VAL A 167 3.26 11.98 28.28
C VAL A 167 4.23 11.17 29.14
N THR A 168 3.83 10.91 30.38
CA THR A 168 4.48 9.95 31.27
C THR A 168 4.47 8.59 30.59
N ALA A 169 5.52 8.28 29.84
CA ALA A 169 5.66 7.04 29.10
C ALA A 169 5.82 5.87 30.07
N GLU A 170 4.72 5.40 30.68
CA GLU A 170 4.73 4.10 31.36
C GLU A 170 4.78 2.94 30.35
N HIS A 171 4.51 3.17 29.05
CA HIS A 171 4.14 2.07 28.13
C HIS A 171 4.85 1.98 26.76
N SER A 172 5.90 2.77 26.47
CA SER A 172 6.97 2.46 25.47
C SER A 172 7.88 3.69 25.25
N PRO A 173 9.16 3.67 25.65
CA PRO A 173 10.07 4.82 25.49
C PRO A 173 10.72 4.92 24.09
N ASP A 174 10.54 3.91 23.23
CA ASP A 174 11.24 3.85 21.94
C ASP A 174 10.42 4.44 20.80
N CYS A 175 11.11 4.99 19.80
CA CYS A 175 10.46 5.43 18.57
C CYS A 175 9.92 4.24 17.76
N LEU A 176 8.79 4.45 17.08
CA LEU A 176 8.12 3.48 16.22
C LEU A 176 8.36 3.82 14.75
N GLU A 177 8.73 2.82 13.94
CA GLU A 177 8.75 2.97 12.48
C GLU A 177 7.48 2.36 11.89
N ILE A 178 6.68 3.19 11.21
CA ILE A 178 5.45 2.75 10.55
C ILE A 178 5.65 2.76 9.03
N LYS A 179 5.39 1.61 8.40
CA LYS A 179 5.44 1.39 6.94
C LYS A 179 4.17 0.70 6.45
N TYR A 180 3.07 1.43 6.43
CA TYR A 180 1.82 1.00 5.81
C TYR A 180 1.99 0.84 4.29
N PRO A 181 1.39 -0.19 3.66
CA PRO A 181 0.46 -1.17 4.24
C PRO A 181 1.11 -2.48 4.75
N GLN A 182 2.44 -2.52 4.95
CA GLN A 182 3.11 -3.78 5.25
C GLN A 182 2.79 -4.28 6.66
N VAL A 183 1.75 -5.11 6.77
CA VAL A 183 1.56 -6.07 7.86
C VAL A 183 1.60 -7.47 7.25
N THR A 184 2.80 -7.98 7.01
CA THR A 184 2.99 -9.38 6.62
C THR A 184 3.29 -10.20 7.87
N HIS A 185 2.35 -11.06 8.30
CA HIS A 185 2.66 -12.09 9.27
C HIS A 185 3.37 -13.24 8.55
N ALA A 186 4.52 -13.69 9.07
CA ALA A 186 5.34 -14.75 8.46
C ALA A 186 4.55 -16.05 8.17
N ASN A 187 3.44 -16.29 8.89
CA ASN A 187 2.64 -17.52 8.82
C ASN A 187 1.11 -17.26 8.81
N GLY A 188 0.64 -16.06 8.48
CA GLY A 188 -0.78 -15.68 8.59
C GLY A 188 -1.36 -15.12 7.29
N ASP A 189 -2.68 -15.21 7.14
CA ASP A 189 -3.41 -14.50 6.08
C ASP A 189 -3.17 -12.98 6.20
N VAL A 190 -3.00 -12.30 5.06
CA VAL A 190 -2.88 -10.85 5.03
C VAL A 190 -4.20 -10.26 5.53
N ALA A 191 -4.15 -9.43 6.57
CA ALA A 191 -5.33 -8.77 7.11
C ALA A 191 -5.36 -7.31 6.66
N VAL A 192 -6.49 -6.88 6.08
CA VAL A 192 -6.73 -5.46 5.77
C VAL A 192 -6.87 -4.67 7.05
N LEU A 193 -6.11 -3.60 7.16
CA LEU A 193 -6.34 -2.55 8.13
C LEU A 193 -7.44 -1.64 7.58
N ASN A 194 -8.53 -1.51 8.31
CA ASN A 194 -9.56 -0.53 7.97
C ASN A 194 -9.09 0.85 8.41
N PHE A 195 -9.37 1.88 7.63
CA PHE A 195 -9.09 3.25 8.02
C PHE A 195 -10.35 4.11 7.94
N TRP A 196 -10.32 5.21 8.68
CA TRP A 196 -11.34 6.25 8.58
C TRP A 196 -10.69 7.62 8.73
N VAL A 197 -11.02 8.55 7.85
CA VAL A 197 -10.50 9.92 7.86
C VAL A 197 -11.66 10.88 8.06
N ASN A 198 -11.58 11.71 9.10
CA ASN A 198 -12.58 12.73 9.37
C ASN A 198 -11.95 13.90 10.14
N ASN A 199 -12.45 15.12 9.94
CA ASN A 199 -12.14 16.29 10.76
C ASN A 199 -10.63 16.51 11.06
N GLY A 200 -9.76 16.21 10.08
CA GLY A 200 -8.32 16.38 10.20
C GLY A 200 -7.58 15.30 11.01
N PHE A 201 -8.20 14.15 11.25
CA PHE A 201 -7.53 12.97 11.80
C PHE A 201 -7.88 11.69 11.03
N THR A 202 -7.04 10.67 11.21
CA THR A 202 -7.16 9.35 10.60
C THR A 202 -7.09 8.29 11.69
N THR A 203 -8.04 7.37 11.73
CA THR A 203 -7.99 6.18 12.59
C THR A 203 -7.62 4.98 11.76
N LEU A 204 -6.64 4.19 12.20
CA LEU A 204 -6.36 2.85 11.68
C LEU A 204 -6.93 1.80 12.65
N ASN A 205 -7.62 0.80 12.11
CA ASN A 205 -8.32 -0.22 12.86
C ASN A 205 -7.96 -1.63 12.36
N TYR A 206 -8.00 -2.58 13.28
CA TYR A 206 -8.02 -4.00 12.98
C TYR A 206 -9.37 -4.59 13.42
N SER A 207 -10.16 -5.13 12.49
CA SER A 207 -11.48 -5.72 12.81
C SER A 207 -12.31 -4.86 13.77
N ASP A 208 -12.41 -3.56 13.47
CA ASP A 208 -13.10 -2.50 14.24
C ASP A 208 -12.47 -2.09 15.58
N ALA A 209 -11.33 -2.68 15.97
CA ALA A 209 -10.54 -2.22 17.10
C ALA A 209 -9.53 -1.15 16.66
N PRO A 210 -9.54 0.06 17.26
CA PRO A 210 -8.59 1.10 16.92
C PRO A 210 -7.17 0.69 17.33
N LEU A 211 -6.24 0.82 16.38
CA LEU A 211 -4.81 0.61 16.59
C LEU A 211 -4.11 1.92 16.89
N ALA A 212 -4.34 2.93 16.06
CA ALA A 212 -3.75 4.24 16.21
C ALA A 212 -4.62 5.33 15.58
N MET A 213 -4.51 6.53 16.12
CA MET A 213 -5.12 7.74 15.60
C MET A 213 -4.03 8.74 15.24
N PHE A 214 -4.08 9.28 14.03
CA PHE A 214 -3.11 10.23 13.47
C PHE A 214 -3.80 11.58 13.28
N TYR A 215 -3.20 12.65 13.78
CA TYR A 215 -3.75 13.99 13.73
C TYR A 215 -2.88 14.86 12.84
N ALA A 216 -3.49 15.49 11.84
CA ALA A 216 -2.83 16.51 11.03
C ALA A 216 -2.48 17.75 11.88
N PRO A 217 -1.54 18.59 11.41
CA PRO A 217 -1.27 19.88 12.02
C PRO A 217 -2.55 20.74 12.08
N GLY A 218 -2.80 21.35 13.23
CA GLY A 218 -3.92 22.23 13.52
C GLY A 218 -5.13 21.54 14.13
N THR A 219 -5.19 20.20 14.19
CA THR A 219 -6.37 19.46 14.66
C THR A 219 -6.57 19.60 16.18
N LYS A 220 -7.65 20.27 16.62
CA LYS A 220 -7.91 20.63 18.04
C LYS A 220 -8.83 19.68 18.80
N ILE A 221 -8.97 18.44 18.34
CA ILE A 221 -9.96 17.51 18.91
C ILE A 221 -9.55 17.14 20.34
N ALA A 222 -10.41 17.49 21.30
CA ALA A 222 -10.40 16.90 22.62
C ALA A 222 -11.23 15.62 22.54
N ASP A 223 -10.57 14.47 22.51
CA ASP A 223 -11.24 13.17 22.48
C ASP A 223 -11.31 12.61 23.92
N PRO A 224 -12.51 12.54 24.53
CA PRO A 224 -12.66 11.99 25.88
C PRO A 224 -12.21 10.54 25.98
N ALA A 225 -12.23 9.78 24.88
CA ALA A 225 -11.75 8.40 24.85
C ALA A 225 -10.20 8.32 24.81
N ASN A 226 -9.52 9.39 24.40
CA ASN A 226 -8.08 9.46 24.22
C ASN A 226 -7.51 10.74 24.86
N PRO A 227 -7.65 10.94 26.18
CA PRO A 227 -7.32 12.20 26.86
C PRO A 227 -5.82 12.53 26.87
N ASN A 228 -4.97 11.58 26.49
CA ASN A 228 -3.52 11.70 26.55
C ASN A 228 -2.91 12.42 25.34
N VAL A 229 -3.70 12.87 24.37
CA VAL A 229 -3.19 13.61 23.19
C VAL A 229 -3.07 15.09 23.53
N PRO A 230 -1.85 15.63 23.75
CA PRO A 230 -1.68 17.01 24.17
C PRO A 230 -2.03 17.99 23.04
N THR A 231 -2.51 19.16 23.44
CA THR A 231 -2.70 20.32 22.56
C THR A 231 -1.45 21.21 22.46
N GLY A 232 -0.38 20.90 23.21
CA GLY A 232 0.90 21.61 23.16
C GLY A 232 1.61 21.54 21.81
N HIS A 233 1.36 20.49 21.03
CA HIS A 233 2.02 20.20 19.75
C HIS A 233 1.08 20.33 18.54
N LEU A 234 0.15 21.29 18.56
CA LEU A 234 -0.85 21.45 17.51
C LEU A 234 -0.25 21.72 16.12
N ASN A 235 0.95 22.28 16.02
CA ASN A 235 1.58 22.55 14.71
C ASN A 235 2.29 21.33 14.12
N GLU A 236 2.29 20.21 14.83
CA GLU A 236 2.99 18.99 14.46
C GLU A 236 2.01 17.88 14.09
N VAL A 237 2.52 16.89 13.34
CA VAL A 237 1.79 15.65 13.11
C VAL A 237 1.91 14.79 14.37
N ARG A 238 0.77 14.36 14.91
CA ARG A 238 0.68 13.63 16.17
C ARG A 238 0.08 12.26 15.95
N MET A 239 0.52 11.27 16.72
CA MET A 239 -0.08 9.95 16.75
C MET A 239 -0.40 9.56 18.20
N TYR A 240 -1.60 9.02 18.39
CA TYR A 240 -1.97 8.28 19.59
C TYR A 240 -2.04 6.79 19.25
N ASN A 241 -1.31 5.97 19.99
CA ASN A 241 -1.36 4.52 19.84
C ASN A 241 -2.36 3.95 20.85
N ASN A 242 -3.48 3.41 20.37
CA ASN A 242 -4.55 2.90 21.23
C ASN A 242 -4.16 1.61 21.98
N GLN A 243 -3.15 0.88 21.50
CA GLN A 243 -2.69 -0.37 22.13
C GLN A 243 -1.75 -0.09 23.31
N THR A 244 -0.82 0.85 23.15
CA THR A 244 0.14 1.24 24.20
C THR A 244 -0.32 2.44 25.02
N GLN A 245 -1.41 3.10 24.60
CA GLN A 245 -1.88 4.38 25.13
C GLN A 245 -0.81 5.50 25.08
N GLY A 246 0.18 5.35 24.20
CA GLY A 246 1.29 6.27 24.04
C GLY A 246 1.01 7.39 23.04
N PHE A 247 1.58 8.57 23.31
CA PHE A 247 1.58 9.73 22.42
C PHE A 247 2.92 9.88 21.73
N TYR A 248 2.89 10.14 20.43
CA TYR A 248 4.07 10.25 19.60
C TYR A 248 4.00 11.46 18.68
N LEU A 249 5.15 12.07 18.46
CA LEU A 249 5.39 13.10 17.47
C LEU A 249 6.12 12.49 16.29
N ARG A 250 5.80 12.96 15.10
CA ARG A 250 6.54 12.56 13.91
C ARG A 250 7.92 13.19 13.93
N GLU A 251 8.95 12.37 13.74
CA GLU A 251 10.31 12.86 13.56
C GLU A 251 10.39 13.73 12.29
N ALA A 252 11.00 14.90 12.41
CA ALA A 252 11.29 15.73 11.24
C ALA A 252 12.30 15.01 10.33
N LYS A 253 12.02 14.96 9.02
CA LYS A 253 12.94 14.39 8.02
C LYS A 253 14.19 15.24 7.82
#